data_AF-A0A962XE62-F1
#
_entry.id   AF-A0A962XE62-F1
#
_cell.length_a   1.000
_cell.length_b   1.000
_cell.length_c   1.000
_cell.angle_alpha   90.00
_cell.angle_beta   90.00
_cell.angle_gamma   90.00
#
_symmetry.space_group_name_H-M   'P 1'
#
loop_
_entity.id
_entity.type
_entity.pdbx_description
1 polymer ?
#
loop_
_entity_poly.entity_id
_entity_poly.type
_entity_poly.pdbx_seq_one_letter_code
_entity_poly.pdbx_strand_id
1 'polypeptide(L)' 'MIVLASQSPRRAELLRQVGIAFRTCPADIDETPRQGELPGAYVERMAIAKANAVRRQFPGLPVLGSDTAVVV' A
#
# COMPACT_ATOMS: atom_id res chain seq x y z
N MET A 1 16.48 0.13 -2.77
CA MET A 1 15.69 -0.56 -1.73
C MET A 1 14.47 0.29 -1.43
N ILE A 2 13.29 -0.30 -1.29
CA ILE A 2 12.03 0.41 -1.00
C ILE A 2 11.32 -0.15 0.24
N VAL A 3 10.31 0.55 0.74
CA VAL A 3 9.43 0.06 1.82
C VAL A 3 8.06 -0.28 1.23
N LEU A 4 7.61 -1.52 1.39
CA LEU A 4 6.27 -1.96 1.03
C LEU A 4 5.31 -1.69 2.21
N ALA A 5 4.42 -0.71 2.04
CA ALA A 5 3.39 -0.32 2.99
C ALA A 5 2.16 -1.25 2.97
N SER A 6 2.40 -2.57 2.99
CA SER A 6 1.34 -3.57 2.84
C SER A 6 1.68 -4.84 3.60
N GLN A 7 0.66 -5.45 4.21
CA GLN A 7 0.74 -6.74 4.90
C GLN A 7 0.54 -7.94 3.96
N SER A 8 0.17 -7.69 2.70
CA SER A 8 -0.16 -8.75 1.74
C SER A 8 1.06 -9.59 1.35
N PRO A 9 1.05 -10.92 1.62
CA PRO A 9 2.13 -11.81 1.18
C PRO A 9 2.25 -11.85 -0.35
N ARG A 10 1.12 -11.73 -1.07
CA ARG A 10 1.10 -11.73 -2.54
C ARG A 10 1.87 -10.55 -3.13
N ARG A 11 1.74 -9.34 -2.55
CA ARG A 11 2.46 -8.15 -3.03
C ARG A 11 3.96 -8.26 -2.77
N ALA A 12 4.35 -8.79 -1.62
CA ALA A 12 5.75 -9.07 -1.32
C ALA A 12 6.34 -10.06 -2.32
N GLU A 13 5.59 -11.12 -2.65
CA GLU A 13 6.01 -12.11 -3.63
C GLU A 13 6.21 -11.52 -5.04
N LEU A 14 5.28 -10.69 -5.50
CA LEU A 14 5.43 -9.98 -6.78
C LEU A 14 6.71 -9.13 -6.83
N LEU A 15 7.04 -8.40 -5.75
CA LEU A 15 8.27 -7.63 -5.70
C LEU A 15 9.53 -8.51 -5.70
N ARG A 16 9.48 -9.69 -5.05
CA ARG A 16 10.58 -10.66 -5.07
C ARG A 16 10.80 -11.21 -6.47
N GLN A 17 9.72 -11.55 -7.19
CA GLN A 17 9.78 -12.08 -8.55
C GLN A 17 10.44 -11.09 -9.53
N VAL A 18 10.23 -9.79 -9.33
CA VAL A 18 10.84 -8.73 -10.15
C VAL A 18 12.25 -8.34 -9.65
N GLY A 19 12.76 -8.99 -8.59
CA GLY A 19 14.11 -8.75 -8.08
C GLY A 19 14.28 -7.42 -7.33
N ILE A 20 13.19 -6.80 -6.86
CA ILE A 20 13.24 -5.54 -6.14
C ILE A 20 13.60 -5.81 -4.68
N ALA A 21 14.63 -5.16 -4.15
CA ALA A 21 14.94 -5.21 -2.73
C ALA A 21 13.96 -4.32 -1.94
N PHE A 22 13.22 -4.92 -0.99
CA PHE A 22 12.26 -4.20 -0.16
C PHE A 22 12.28 -4.64 1.31
N ARG A 23 11.71 -3.79 2.17
CA ARG A 23 11.30 -4.12 3.55
C ARG A 23 9.79 -3.96 3.65
N THR A 24 9.13 -4.79 4.46
CA THR A 24 7.68 -4.66 4.71
C THR A 24 7.43 -3.85 5.96
N CYS A 25 6.51 -2.89 5.88
CA CYS A 25 6.01 -2.15 7.03
C CYS A 25 4.49 -1.99 6.87
N PRO A 26 3.67 -2.73 7.62
CA PRO A 26 2.22 -2.53 7.64
C PRO A 26 1.83 -1.08 7.91
N ALA A 27 0.91 -0.54 7.12
CA ALA A 27 0.24 0.71 7.43
C ALA A 27 -0.93 0.42 8.38
N ASP A 28 -1.03 1.18 9.47
CA ASP A 28 -2.18 1.19 10.37
C ASP A 28 -3.05 2.39 9.99
N ILE A 29 -4.09 2.13 9.19
CA ILE A 29 -5.01 3.16 8.68
C ILE A 29 -6.44 2.63 8.69
N ASP A 30 -7.40 3.56 8.73
CA ASP A 30 -8.81 3.25 8.52
C ASP A 30 -9.10 2.98 7.03
N GLU A 31 -9.49 1.73 6.74
CA GLU A 31 -9.84 1.25 5.42
C GLU A 31 -11.35 1.33 5.13
N THR A 32 -12.14 2.01 5.97
CA THR A 32 -13.58 2.18 5.73
C THR A 32 -13.82 2.97 4.43
N PRO A 33 -14.62 2.43 3.48
CA PRO A 33 -15.04 3.17 2.29
C PRO A 33 -15.89 4.38 2.68
N ARG A 34 -15.69 5.51 2.00
CA ARG A 34 -16.54 6.69 2.21
C ARG A 34 -17.89 6.48 1.52
N GLN A 35 -18.93 7.15 2.02
CA GLN A 35 -20.26 7.10 1.41
C GLN A 35 -20.19 7.60 -0.04
N GLY A 36 -20.68 6.78 -0.98
CA GLY A 36 -20.66 7.10 -2.42
C GLY A 36 -19.27 7.05 -3.07
N GLU A 37 -18.26 6.53 -2.38
CA GLU A 37 -16.91 6.40 -2.94
C GLU A 37 -16.88 5.34 -4.02
N LEU A 38 -16.48 5.74 -5.23
CA LEU A 38 -16.31 4.80 -6.33
C LEU A 38 -15.13 3.85 -6.03
N PRO A 39 -15.20 2.57 -6.45
CA PRO A 39 -14.14 1.59 -6.18
C PRO A 39 -12.74 2.05 -6.61
N GLY A 40 -12.63 2.70 -7.77
CA GLY A 40 -11.37 3.28 -8.26
C GLY A 40 -10.82 4.37 -7.34
N ALA A 41 -11.68 5.27 -6.87
CA ALA A 41 -11.30 6.33 -5.94
C ALA A 41 -10.91 5.76 -4.57
N TYR A 42 -11.61 4.72 -4.11
CA TYR A 42 -11.29 4.00 -2.89
C TYR A 42 -9.87 3.40 -2.94
N VAL A 43 -9.56 2.60 -3.97
CA VAL A 43 -8.25 1.93 -4.05
C VAL A 43 -7.10 2.92 -4.21
N GLU A 44 -7.31 4.01 -4.94
CA GLU A 44 -6.32 5.08 -5.07
C GLU A 44 -6.08 5.77 -3.72
N ARG A 45 -7.14 6.18 -3.03
CA ARG A 45 -7.06 6.79 -1.70
C ARG A 45 -6.35 5.86 -0.72
N MET A 46 -6.69 4.58 -0.71
CA MET A 46 -6.07 3.57 0.15
C MET A 46 -4.59 3.40 -0.15
N ALA A 47 -4.20 3.26 -1.42
CA ALA A 47 -2.79 3.12 -1.80
C ALA A 47 -1.96 4.33 -1.32
N ILE A 48 -2.47 5.56 -1.52
CA ILE A 48 -1.81 6.79 -1.09
C ILE A 48 -1.75 6.88 0.44
N ALA A 49 -2.87 6.60 1.14
CA ALA A 49 -2.94 6.66 2.59
C ALA A 49 -1.95 5.68 3.25
N LYS A 50 -1.88 4.44 2.75
CA LYS A 50 -0.93 3.42 3.24
C LYS A 50 0.52 3.90 3.10
N ALA A 51 0.89 4.42 1.92
CA ALA A 51 2.24 4.93 1.68
C ALA A 51 2.58 6.11 2.61
N ASN A 52 1.65 7.03 2.81
CA ASN A 52 1.86 8.21 3.64
C ASN A 52 1.97 7.88 5.13
N ALA A 53 1.18 6.94 5.64
CA ALA A 53 1.24 6.50 7.04
C ALA A 53 2.63 5.94 7.40
N VAL A 54 3.23 5.17 6.48
CA VAL A 54 4.54 4.56 6.66
C VAL A 54 5.69 5.54 6.39
N ARG A 55 5.50 6.52 5.50
CA ARG A 55 6.56 7.47 5.07
C ARG A 55 7.32 8.12 6.23
N ARG A 56 6.61 8.49 7.30
CA ARG A 56 7.20 9.17 8.46
C ARG A 56 8.25 8.33 9.18
N GLN A 57 8.14 6.99 9.14
CA GLN A 57 9.09 6.07 9.77
C GLN A 57 10.35 5.86 8.94
N PHE A 58 10.33 6.21 7.65
CA PHE A 58 11.43 5.98 6.72
C PHE A 58 11.78 7.25 5.92
N PRO A 59 12.23 8.34 6.59
CA PRO A 59 12.69 9.53 5.90
C PRO A 59 13.93 9.18 5.06
N GLY A 60 13.80 9.22 3.74
CA GLY A 60 14.89 8.91 2.80
C GLY A 60 14.73 7.60 2.02
N LEU A 61 13.70 6.80 2.27
CA LEU A 61 13.37 5.65 1.43
C LEU A 61 12.04 5.87 0.67
N PRO A 62 11.96 5.44 -0.61
CA PRO A 62 10.69 5.36 -1.30
C PRO A 62 9.75 4.37 -0.60
N VAL A 63 8.48 4.77 -0.43
CA VAL A 63 7.43 3.93 0.16
C VAL A 63 6.39 3.60 -0.91
N LEU A 64 6.11 2.32 -1.09
CA LEU A 64 5.13 1.78 -2.00
C LEU A 64 3.86 1.38 -1.26
N GLY A 65 2.76 2.10 -1.50
CA GLY A 65 1.41 1.69 -1.10
C GLY A 65 0.66 1.08 -2.28
N SER A 66 -0.27 0.18 -1.99
CA SER A 66 -1.10 -0.48 -3.00
C SER A 66 -2.38 -0.98 -2.34
N ASP A 67 -3.48 -0.88 -3.08
CA ASP A 67 -4.76 -1.42 -2.67
C ASP A 67 -5.48 -2.12 -3.86
N THR A 68 -6.50 -2.92 -3.57
CA THR A 68 -7.22 -3.71 -4.58
C THR A 68 -8.62 -3.97 -4.08
N ALA A 69 -9.62 -3.59 -4.88
CA ALA A 69 -11.03 -3.87 -4.62
C ALA A 69 -11.57 -4.83 -5.68
N VAL A 70 -12.48 -5.71 -5.29
CA VAL A 70 -13.26 -6.57 -6.20
C VAL A 70 -14.67 -6.01 -6.24
N VAL A 71 -15.17 -5.73 -7.44
CA VAL A 71 -16.52 -5.19 -7.68
C VAL A 71 -17.34 -6.28 -8.36
N VAL A 72 -18.57 -6.49 -7.88
CA VAL A 72 -19.53 -7.50 -8.37
C VAL A 72 -20.79 -6.84 -8.89
#